data_AF-A0A399JBR9-F1
#
_entry.id   AF-A0A399JBR9-F1
#
_cell.length_a   1.000
_cell.length_b   1.000
_cell.length_c   1.000
_cell.angle_alpha   90.00
_cell.angle_beta   90.00
_cell.angle_gamma   90.00
#
_symmetry.space_group_name_H-M   'P 1'
#
loop_
_entity.id
_entity.type
_entity.pdbx_description
1 polymer ?
#
loop_
_entity_poly.entity_id
_entity_poly.type
_entity_poly.pdbx_seq_one_letter_code
_entity_poly.pdbx_strand_id
1 'polypeptide(L)'
;MERHPPSIPSESRDWTFVLESGCRECGWEPTPDVGRLREELTRALGAWPALLAGPEAAVRPEPTVWSAIEYGSHVRDMARLLALRVASMLETDDPQFANWDGDVANVVRRDWAAAATAGTACPSRC
;
A
#
# COMPACT_ATOMS: atom_id res chain seq x y z
N MET A 1 19.40 10.76 -20.12
CA MET A 1 19.62 10.08 -18.82
C MET A 1 18.37 10.33 -18.00
N GLU A 2 17.51 9.32 -17.87
CA GLU A 2 16.27 9.42 -17.10
C GLU A 2 16.64 9.64 -15.62
N ARG A 3 16.19 10.75 -15.03
CA ARG A 3 16.48 11.06 -13.63
C ARG A 3 15.42 10.39 -12.76
N HIS A 4 15.75 9.25 -12.17
CA HIS A 4 14.98 8.66 -11.09
C HIS A 4 15.15 9.53 -9.83
N PRO A 5 14.11 9.71 -8.99
CA PRO A 5 14.23 10.44 -7.73
C PRO A 5 15.25 9.77 -6.79
N PRO A 6 15.74 10.45 -5.74
CA PRO A 6 16.63 9.79 -4.79
C PRO A 6 15.94 8.59 -4.12
N SER A 7 16.74 7.59 -3.77
CA SER A 7 16.28 6.40 -3.07
C SER A 7 15.76 6.76 -1.68
N ILE A 8 14.76 6.02 -1.21
CA ILE A 8 14.29 6.12 0.16
C ILE A 8 15.32 5.46 1.07
N PRO A 9 15.72 6.09 2.20
CA PRO A 9 16.54 5.43 3.20
C PRO A 9 15.82 4.19 3.74
N SER A 10 16.54 3.08 3.89
CA SER A 10 15.96 1.88 4.50
C SER A 10 15.52 2.18 5.93
N GLU A 11 14.30 1.79 6.29
CA GLU A 11 13.86 1.84 7.67
C GLU A 11 14.22 0.56 8.43
N SER A 12 14.45 0.70 9.73
CA SER A 12 14.74 -0.42 10.64
C SER A 12 13.57 -0.76 11.56
N ARG A 13 12.39 -0.19 11.30
CA ARG A 13 11.21 -0.40 12.13
C ARG A 13 10.70 -1.82 11.90
N ASP A 14 10.63 -2.58 12.98
CA ASP A 14 9.89 -3.84 12.95
C ASP A 14 8.40 -3.53 12.98
N TRP A 15 7.76 -3.58 11.81
CA TRP A 15 6.33 -3.33 11.68
C TRP A 15 5.46 -4.46 12.22
N THR A 16 6.02 -5.63 12.53
CA THR A 16 5.23 -6.77 13.02
C THR A 16 4.66 -6.52 14.42
N PHE A 17 5.16 -5.52 15.16
CA PHE A 17 4.63 -5.13 16.48
C PHE A 17 3.11 -4.85 16.46
N VAL A 18 2.56 -4.41 15.33
CA VAL A 18 1.12 -4.11 15.17
C VAL A 18 0.24 -5.34 15.25
N LEU A 19 0.81 -6.54 15.10
CA LEU A 19 0.09 -7.81 15.25
C LEU A 19 -0.21 -8.12 16.71
N GLU A 20 0.63 -7.63 17.63
CA GLU A 20 0.51 -7.90 19.07
C GLU A 20 -0.07 -6.71 19.83
N SER A 21 0.48 -5.51 19.58
CA SER A 21 0.21 -4.31 20.38
C SER A 21 -0.77 -3.34 19.72
N GLY A 22 -1.13 -3.55 18.46
CA GLY A 22 -1.83 -2.56 17.66
C GLY A 22 -0.99 -1.31 17.37
N CYS A 23 -1.63 -0.26 16.86
CA CYS A 23 -0.97 1.01 16.54
C CYS A 23 -1.73 2.20 17.15
N ARG A 24 -1.08 2.93 18.05
CA ARG A 24 -1.67 4.11 18.71
C ARG A 24 -1.81 5.32 17.79
N GLU A 25 -1.04 5.38 16.71
CA GLU A 25 -1.04 6.52 15.78
C GLU A 25 -2.29 6.49 14.89
N CYS A 26 -2.66 5.31 14.38
CA CYS A 26 -3.84 5.15 13.51
C CYS A 26 -5.05 4.50 14.21
N GLY A 27 -4.89 4.01 15.44
CA GLY A 27 -5.96 3.35 16.20
C GLY A 27 -6.20 1.88 15.81
N TRP A 28 -5.31 1.26 15.03
CA TRP A 28 -5.41 -0.16 14.70
C TRP A 28 -5.31 -1.03 15.94
N GLU A 29 -6.22 -1.98 16.09
CA GLU A 29 -6.21 -3.00 17.13
C GLU A 29 -6.25 -4.40 16.50
N PRO A 30 -5.38 -5.33 16.93
CA PRO A 30 -5.42 -6.72 16.45
C PRO A 30 -6.78 -7.35 16.74
N THR A 31 -7.38 -7.98 15.73
CA THR A 31 -8.69 -8.60 15.87
C THR A 31 -8.78 -9.85 15.00
N PRO A 32 -9.29 -10.99 15.52
CA PRO A 32 -9.60 -12.15 14.70
C PRO A 32 -10.93 -12.00 13.95
N ASP A 33 -11.72 -10.97 14.26
CA ASP A 33 -13.00 -10.70 13.59
C ASP A 33 -12.79 -10.18 12.16
N VAL A 34 -13.08 -11.04 11.18
CA VAL A 34 -12.97 -10.74 9.74
C VAL A 34 -13.96 -9.65 9.29
N GLY A 35 -15.13 -9.55 9.93
CA GLY A 35 -16.11 -8.50 9.65
C GLY A 35 -15.58 -7.13 10.04
N ARG A 36 -15.06 -7.02 11.27
CA ARG A 36 -14.37 -5.80 11.73
C ARG A 36 -13.17 -5.47 10.85
N LEU A 37 -12.32 -6.44 10.53
CA LEU A 37 -11.16 -6.24 9.65
C LEU A 37 -11.59 -5.67 8.29
N ARG A 38 -12.67 -6.19 7.70
CA ARG A 38 -13.21 -5.67 6.43
C ARG A 38 -13.61 -4.20 6.55
N GLU A 39 -14.36 -3.85 7.59
CA GLU A 39 -14.81 -2.47 7.83
C GLU A 39 -13.62 -1.50 8.01
N GLU A 40 -12.62 -1.90 8.80
CA GLU A 40 -11.38 -1.14 8.99
C GLU A 40 -10.64 -0.90 7.68
N LEU A 41 -10.45 -1.96 6.88
CA LEU A 41 -9.80 -1.86 5.57
C LEU A 41 -10.59 -0.97 4.60
N THR A 42 -11.91 -1.12 4.51
CA THR A 42 -12.75 -0.27 3.66
C THR A 42 -12.64 1.20 4.07
N ARG A 43 -12.65 1.48 5.38
CA ARG A 43 -12.50 2.85 5.89
C ARG A 43 -11.13 3.44 5.58
N ALA A 44 -10.06 2.69 5.81
CA ALA A 44 -8.69 3.11 5.48
C ALA A 44 -8.52 3.38 3.98
N LEU A 45 -9.22 2.62 3.13
CA LEU A 45 -9.21 2.81 1.69
C LEU A 45 -9.99 4.05 1.22
N GLY A 46 -10.96 4.52 2.00
CA GLY A 46 -11.86 5.63 1.64
C GLY A 46 -11.17 6.98 1.40
N ALA A 47 -9.97 7.20 1.96
CA ALA A 47 -9.23 8.45 1.79
C ALA A 47 -8.49 8.55 0.45
N TRP A 48 -8.13 7.41 -0.17
CA TRP A 48 -7.27 7.38 -1.36
C TRP A 48 -7.83 8.11 -2.58
N PRO A 49 -9.12 8.00 -2.93
CA PRO A 49 -9.65 8.73 -4.09
C PRO A 49 -9.41 10.23 -4.02
N ALA A 50 -9.56 10.84 -2.84
CA ALA A 50 -9.32 12.27 -2.64
C ALA A 50 -7.84 12.62 -2.73
N LEU A 51 -6.96 11.80 -2.13
CA LEU A 51 -5.50 12.00 -2.19
C LEU A 51 -4.93 11.86 -3.61
N LEU A 52 -5.57 11.05 -4.45
CA LEU A 52 -5.13 10.77 -5.82
C LEU A 52 -5.77 11.67 -6.88
N ALA A 53 -6.76 12.50 -6.54
CA ALA A 53 -7.52 13.29 -7.51
C ALA A 53 -6.77 14.53 -8.05
N GLY A 54 -5.72 14.98 -7.37
CA GLY A 54 -5.02 16.23 -7.67
C GLY A 54 -3.74 16.06 -8.50
N PRO A 55 -3.30 17.12 -9.21
CA PRO A 55 -2.01 17.10 -9.93
C PRO A 55 -0.82 16.91 -8.98
N GLU A 56 -0.95 17.34 -7.73
CA GLU A 56 0.06 17.17 -6.68
C GLU A 56 0.23 15.72 -6.21
N ALA A 57 -0.66 14.80 -6.61
CA ALA A 57 -0.59 13.40 -6.20
C ALA A 57 0.69 12.69 -6.69
N ALA A 58 1.30 13.19 -7.78
CA ALA A 58 2.57 12.71 -8.32
C ALA A 58 3.80 13.43 -7.72
N VAL A 59 3.59 14.48 -6.92
CA VAL A 59 4.67 15.31 -6.40
C VAL A 59 5.12 14.75 -5.07
N ARG A 60 6.42 14.43 -4.97
CA ARG A 60 7.05 14.08 -3.70
C ARG A 60 7.14 15.34 -2.83
N PRO A 61 6.60 15.34 -1.60
CA PRO A 61 6.65 16.51 -0.72
C PRO A 61 8.09 16.82 -0.27
N GLU A 62 8.92 15.79 -0.17
CA GLU A 62 10.36 15.88 0.06
C GLU A 62 11.06 14.84 -0.82
N PRO A 63 12.35 15.03 -1.20
CA PRO A 63 13.02 14.12 -2.13
C PRO A 63 12.96 12.63 -1.73
N THR A 64 13.03 12.36 -0.42
CA THR A 64 13.04 11.02 0.18
C THR A 64 11.69 10.60 0.78
N VAL A 65 10.60 11.29 0.43
CA VAL A 65 9.24 10.92 0.83
C VAL A 65 8.43 10.66 -0.44
N TRP A 66 7.81 9.49 -0.53
CA TRP A 66 6.99 9.13 -1.69
C TRP A 66 5.83 10.09 -1.91
N SER A 67 5.47 10.27 -3.17
CA SER A 67 4.24 10.97 -3.57
C SER A 67 3.01 10.12 -3.22
N ALA A 68 1.82 10.71 -3.28
CA ALA A 68 0.58 9.98 -3.01
C ALA A 68 0.36 8.82 -3.99
N ILE A 69 0.75 8.97 -5.27
CA ILE A 69 0.66 7.90 -6.27
C ILE A 69 1.60 6.74 -5.96
N GLU A 70 2.82 7.05 -5.50
CA GLU A 70 3.79 6.04 -5.11
C GLU A 70 3.29 5.23 -3.90
N TYR A 71 2.80 5.90 -2.85
CA TYR A 71 2.18 5.22 -1.71
C TYR A 71 0.93 4.43 -2.12
N GLY A 72 0.07 5.00 -2.99
CA GLY A 72 -1.13 4.31 -3.45
C GLY A 72 -0.82 3.06 -4.27
N SER A 73 0.22 3.12 -5.10
CA SER A 73 0.73 1.97 -5.85
C SER A 73 1.28 0.90 -4.93
N HIS A 74 2.04 1.30 -3.90
CA HIS A 74 2.53 0.38 -2.87
C HIS A 74 1.37 -0.33 -2.14
N VAL A 75 0.37 0.42 -1.65
CA VAL A 75 -0.79 -0.15 -0.95
C VAL A 75 -1.58 -1.11 -1.84
N ARG A 76 -1.82 -0.75 -3.10
CA ARG A 76 -2.46 -1.63 -4.11
C ARG A 76 -1.72 -2.96 -4.25
N ASP A 77 -0.39 -2.90 -4.38
CA ASP A 77 0.40 -4.09 -4.66
C ASP A 77 0.63 -4.95 -3.42
N MET A 78 0.73 -4.33 -2.24
CA MET A 78 0.66 -5.03 -0.96
C MET A 78 -0.67 -5.78 -0.78
N ALA A 79 -1.80 -5.13 -1.08
CA ALA A 79 -3.11 -5.79 -0.99
C ALA A 79 -3.21 -7.02 -1.93
N ARG A 80 -2.69 -6.91 -3.16
CA ARG A 80 -2.62 -8.03 -4.11
C ARG A 80 -1.72 -9.16 -3.61
N LEU A 81 -0.53 -8.82 -3.10
CA LEU A 81 0.40 -9.80 -2.56
C LEU A 81 -0.21 -10.55 -1.37
N LEU A 82 -0.84 -9.83 -0.45
CA LEU A 82 -1.50 -10.42 0.72
C LEU A 82 -2.67 -11.32 0.32
N ALA A 83 -3.47 -10.94 -0.68
CA ALA A 83 -4.52 -11.80 -1.20
C ALA A 83 -3.97 -13.12 -1.76
N LEU A 84 -2.86 -13.08 -2.50
CA LEU A 84 -2.17 -14.28 -3.00
C LEU A 84 -1.65 -15.15 -1.86
N ARG A 85 -1.07 -14.54 -0.81
CA ARG A 85 -0.56 -15.27 0.35
C ARG A 85 -1.68 -15.92 1.15
N VAL A 86 -2.80 -15.23 1.36
CA VAL A 86 -3.99 -15.80 2.02
C VAL A 86 -4.54 -16.98 1.23
N ALA A 87 -4.65 -16.88 -0.10
CA ALA A 87 -5.05 -18.01 -0.93
C ALA A 87 -4.09 -19.21 -0.75
N SER A 88 -2.78 -18.96 -0.76
CA SER A 88 -1.78 -19.99 -0.53
C SER A 88 -1.89 -20.65 0.85
N MET A 89 -2.20 -19.89 1.92
CA MET A 89 -2.46 -20.43 3.26
C MET A 89 -3.69 -21.34 3.33
N LEU A 90 -4.66 -21.15 2.44
CA LEU A 90 -5.86 -21.98 2.37
C LEU A 90 -5.66 -23.25 1.55
N GLU A 91 -4.75 -23.20 0.56
CA GLU A 91 -4.58 -24.27 -0.45
C GLU A 91 -3.39 -25.19 -0.17
N THR A 92 -2.40 -24.74 0.62
CA THR A 92 -1.12 -25.44 0.82
C THR A 92 -0.78 -25.56 2.30
N ASP A 93 -0.26 -26.73 2.70
CA ASP A 93 0.31 -26.96 4.02
C ASP A 93 1.73 -26.35 4.09
N ASP A 94 2.01 -25.58 5.14
CA ASP A 94 3.27 -24.82 5.34
C ASP A 94 3.71 -23.93 4.14
N PRO A 95 2.88 -22.95 3.71
CA PRO A 95 3.18 -22.12 2.55
C PRO A 95 4.42 -21.24 2.79
N GLN A 96 5.33 -21.23 1.83
CA GLN A 96 6.53 -20.39 1.87
C GLN A 96 6.28 -19.08 1.14
N PHE A 97 6.71 -17.95 1.74
CA PHE A 97 6.54 -16.63 1.16
C PHE A 97 7.88 -15.98 0.83
N ALA A 98 8.09 -15.67 -0.44
CA ALA A 98 9.23 -14.85 -0.85
C ALA A 98 9.14 -13.46 -0.20
N ASN A 99 10.28 -12.93 0.24
CA ASN A 99 10.38 -11.54 0.66
C ASN A 99 10.01 -10.62 -0.51
N TRP A 100 9.33 -9.52 -0.22
CA TRP A 100 8.97 -8.52 -1.23
C TRP A 100 9.38 -7.14 -0.74
N ASP A 101 10.18 -6.47 -1.55
CA ASP A 101 10.71 -5.14 -1.26
C ASP A 101 9.91 -4.09 -2.05
N GLY A 102 9.18 -3.26 -1.31
CA GLY A 102 8.34 -2.21 -1.87
C GLY A 102 9.13 -1.09 -2.55
N ASP A 103 10.34 -0.80 -2.07
CA ASP A 103 11.22 0.22 -2.64
C ASP A 103 11.76 -0.24 -3.99
N VAL A 104 12.21 -1.50 -4.06
CA VAL A 104 12.62 -2.11 -5.34
C VAL A 104 11.44 -2.17 -6.30
N ALA A 105 10.24 -2.55 -5.83
CA ALA A 105 9.06 -2.63 -6.68
C ALA A 105 8.64 -1.27 -7.26
N ASN A 106 8.73 -0.20 -6.46
CA ASN A 106 8.51 1.18 -6.91
C ASN A 106 9.44 1.54 -8.08
N VAL A 107 10.75 1.31 -7.91
CA VAL A 107 11.81 1.58 -8.92
C VAL A 107 11.61 0.76 -10.19
N VAL A 108 11.32 -0.53 -10.07
CA VAL A 108 11.12 -1.42 -11.21
C VAL A 108 9.92 -0.97 -12.05
N ARG A 109 8.81 -0.58 -11.39
CA ARG A 109 7.56 -0.32 -12.09
C ARG A 109 7.47 1.02 -12.78
N ARG A 110 8.10 2.08 -12.28
CA ARG A 110 7.71 3.39 -12.80
C ARG A 110 7.10 4.37 -11.84
N ASP A 111 6.85 4.00 -10.59
CA ASP A 111 5.73 4.58 -9.85
C ASP A 111 5.85 6.11 -9.66
N TRP A 112 7.07 6.65 -9.57
CA TRP A 112 7.37 8.10 -9.54
C TRP A 112 7.04 8.86 -10.83
N ALA A 113 6.92 8.16 -11.96
CA ALA A 113 6.57 8.71 -13.26
C ALA A 113 5.09 8.46 -13.62
N ALA A 114 4.34 7.77 -12.75
CA ALA A 114 2.93 7.53 -12.97
C ALA A 114 2.13 8.82 -12.76
N ALA A 115 1.17 9.06 -13.65
CA ALA A 115 0.21 10.15 -13.51
C ALA A 115 -1.03 9.64 -12.77
N ALA A 116 -1.69 10.53 -12.03
CA ALA A 116 -3.02 10.27 -11.55
C ALA A 116 -3.92 10.11 -12.77
N THR A 117 -4.35 8.87 -13.06
CA THR A 117 -5.48 8.68 -13.94
C THR A 117 -6.69 9.20 -13.16
N ALA A 118 -7.22 10.36 -13.56
CA ALA A 118 -8.50 10.83 -13.07
C ALA A 118 -9.46 9.64 -13.16
N GLY A 119 -9.92 9.14 -12.00
CA GLY A 119 -10.71 7.94 -11.95
C GLY A 119 -11.88 8.10 -12.91
N THR A 120 -11.93 7.28 -13.96
CA THR A 120 -13.19 7.07 -14.67
C THR A 120 -14.14 6.58 -13.59
N ALA A 121 -15.15 7.40 -13.28
CA ALA A 121 -16.14 7.09 -12.28
C ALA A 121 -16.55 5.63 -12.46
N CYS A 122 -16.38 4.81 -11.43
CA CYS A 122 -16.97 3.48 -11.40
C CYS A 122 -18.46 3.70 -11.66
N PRO A 123 -19.04 3.21 -12.78
CA PRO A 123 -20.45 3.38 -13.04
C PRO A 123 -21.16 2.68 -11.90
N SER A 124 -21.81 3.48 -11.07
CA SER A 124 -22.56 3.09 -9.88
C SER A 124 -23.33 1.79 -10.10
N ARG A 125 -22.76 0.67 -9.65
CA ARG A 125 -23.31 -0.67 -9.37
C ARG A 125 -22.14 -1.67 -9.23
N CYS A 126 -21.63 -1.80 -8.01
CA CYS A 126 -21.02 -3.02 -7.46
C CYS A 126 -21.49 -3.09 -6.01
#